data_AF-A0A100Y0Z4-F1
#
_entry.id   AF-A0A100Y0Z4-F1
#
_cell.length_a   1.000
_cell.length_b   1.000
_cell.length_c   1.000
_cell.angle_alpha   90.00
_cell.angle_beta   90.00
_cell.angle_gamma   90.00
#
_symmetry.space_group_name_H-M   'P 1'
#
loop_
_entity.id
_entity.type
_entity.pdbx_description
1 polymer ?
#
loop_
_entity_poly.entity_id
_entity_poly.type
_entity_poly.pdbx_seq_one_letter_code
_entity_poly.pdbx_strand_id
1 'polypeptide(L)'
;MDDGNGGERTAPELRTLQQKVAYMVEKTFPGQKVSGRAFSEIVRERGGALSHSYFSNILAGKVTHPSEEILKALGLGFGVDWRFFKEESEVVDDVVAGLQFLAKRRTGEISGIAGRGVDDAGLPAELLEFALSLLKEARADGPTTPDGPTSTPEQGVH
;
A
#
# COMPACT_ATOMS: atom_id res chain seq x y z
N MET A 1 24.41 -28.74 -26.01
CA MET A 1 24.83 -27.84 -24.92
C MET A 1 23.67 -26.90 -24.74
N ASP A 2 22.86 -27.22 -23.74
CA ASP A 2 21.69 -26.49 -23.30
C ASP A 2 22.13 -25.76 -22.03
N ASP A 3 22.19 -24.44 -22.09
CA ASP A 3 22.39 -23.54 -20.95
C ASP A 3 21.63 -22.26 -21.38
N GLY A 4 20.49 -21.89 -20.83
CA GLY A 4 20.02 -22.12 -19.47
C GLY A 4 19.68 -20.75 -18.91
N ASN A 5 18.38 -20.48 -18.82
CA ASN A 5 17.78 -19.56 -17.86
C ASN A 5 18.07 -18.04 -18.05
N GLY A 6 17.27 -17.40 -18.91
CA GLY A 6 17.02 -15.97 -18.81
C GLY A 6 16.33 -15.70 -17.47
N GLY A 7 17.12 -15.25 -16.49
CA GLY A 7 16.65 -15.01 -15.13
C GLY A 7 15.43 -14.11 -15.12
N GLU A 8 14.27 -14.71 -14.85
CA GLU A 8 13.17 -14.03 -14.20
C GLU A 8 13.75 -13.37 -12.96
N ARG A 9 13.95 -12.04 -13.05
CA ARG A 9 14.23 -11.22 -11.89
C ARG A 9 12.94 -11.21 -11.08
N THR A 10 12.73 -12.27 -10.31
CA THR A 10 11.68 -12.35 -9.30
C THR A 10 11.80 -11.07 -8.50
N ALA A 11 10.79 -10.20 -8.60
CA ALA A 11 10.76 -8.98 -7.82
C ALA A 11 10.97 -9.39 -6.35
N PRO A 12 11.97 -8.83 -5.65
CA PRO A 12 12.22 -9.22 -4.28
C PRO A 12 10.92 -9.03 -3.49
N GLU A 13 10.53 -10.02 -2.70
CA GLU A 13 9.35 -9.89 -1.85
C GLU A 13 9.66 -8.89 -0.72
N LEU A 14 9.38 -7.62 -0.97
CA LEU A 14 9.61 -6.53 -0.03
C LEU A 14 8.46 -6.47 0.98
N ARG A 15 8.46 -7.37 1.95
CA ARG A 15 7.40 -7.48 2.96
C ARG A 15 7.67 -6.58 4.16
N THR A 16 8.93 -6.43 4.58
CA THR A 16 9.29 -5.67 5.78
C THR A 16 9.81 -4.28 5.47
N LEU A 17 9.65 -3.34 6.42
CA LEU A 17 10.25 -2.00 6.32
C LEU A 17 11.75 -2.06 6.07
N GLN A 18 12.47 -2.95 6.77
CA GLN A 18 13.90 -3.14 6.59
C GLN A 18 14.24 -3.52 5.15
N GLN A 19 13.52 -4.50 4.58
CA GLN A 19 13.74 -4.95 3.20
C GLN A 19 13.49 -3.81 2.20
N LYS A 20 12.39 -3.08 2.39
CA LYS A 20 12.03 -1.92 1.55
C LYS A 20 13.10 -0.83 1.60
N VAL A 21 13.59 -0.49 2.79
CA VAL A 21 14.63 0.53 2.96
C VAL A 21 15.97 0.05 2.41
N ALA A 22 16.37 -1.20 2.66
CA ALA A 22 17.59 -1.77 2.11
C ALA A 22 17.57 -1.81 0.57
N TYR A 23 16.43 -2.19 0.00
CA TYR A 23 16.21 -2.14 -1.45
C TYR A 23 16.35 -0.71 -1.99
N MET A 24 15.75 0.27 -1.32
CA MET A 24 15.85 1.67 -1.75
C MET A 24 17.27 2.23 -1.63
N VAL A 25 18.05 1.82 -0.63
CA VAL A 25 19.48 2.16 -0.54
C VAL A 25 20.24 1.62 -1.74
N GLU A 26 20.07 0.34 -2.08
CA GLU A 26 20.77 -0.28 -3.21
C GLU A 26 20.38 0.39 -4.54
N LYS A 27 19.11 0.75 -4.71
CA LYS A 27 18.63 1.41 -5.93
C LYS A 27 19.06 2.87 -6.06
N THR A 28 19.10 3.60 -4.96
CA THR A 28 19.41 5.04 -4.96
C THR A 28 20.92 5.29 -4.93
N PHE A 29 21.69 4.38 -4.32
CA PHE A 29 23.13 4.51 -4.11
C PHE A 29 23.86 3.21 -4.48
N PRO A 30 23.86 2.82 -5.76
CA PRO A 30 24.39 1.53 -6.20
C PRO A 30 25.88 1.41 -5.85
N GLY A 31 26.23 0.31 -5.17
CA GLY A 31 27.61 0.03 -4.77
C GLY A 31 28.17 0.94 -3.65
N GLN A 32 27.34 1.77 -3.02
CA GLN A 32 27.77 2.66 -1.94
C GLN A 32 27.11 2.28 -0.61
N LYS A 33 27.93 2.15 0.45
CA LYS A 33 27.41 2.05 1.82
C LYS A 33 26.98 3.43 2.30
N VAL A 34 25.68 3.71 2.21
CA VAL A 34 25.11 4.95 2.77
C VAL A 34 25.17 4.89 4.29
N SER A 35 25.95 5.79 4.88
CA SER A 35 25.95 5.95 6.33
C SER A 35 24.65 6.63 6.78
N GLY A 36 24.18 6.31 7.98
CA GLY A 36 22.99 6.97 8.53
C GLY A 36 23.14 8.49 8.65
N ARG A 37 24.38 8.98 8.82
CA ARG A 37 24.66 10.42 8.78
C ARG A 37 24.38 11.00 7.40
N ALA A 38 25.00 10.45 6.36
CA ALA A 38 24.80 10.90 4.98
C ALA A 38 23.32 10.92 4.59
N PHE A 39 22.56 9.87 4.94
CA PHE A 39 21.12 9.86 4.67
C PHE A 39 20.34 10.91 5.48
N SER A 40 20.69 11.15 6.74
CA SER A 40 20.05 12.18 7.56
C SER A 40 20.32 13.59 7.04
N GLU A 41 21.51 13.84 6.49
CA GLU A 41 21.83 15.09 5.81
C GLU A 41 20.92 15.30 4.59
N ILE A 42 20.78 14.28 3.74
CA ILE A 42 19.90 14.33 2.55
C ILE A 42 18.45 14.63 2.95
N VAL A 43 17.94 13.95 3.98
CA VAL A 43 16.60 14.19 4.49
C VAL A 43 16.43 15.64 4.96
N ARG A 44 17.43 16.17 5.67
CA ARG A 44 17.40 17.56 6.17
C ARG A 44 17.46 18.59 5.05
N GLU A 45 18.31 18.38 4.05
CA GLU A 45 18.40 19.24 2.86
C GLU A 45 17.07 19.31 2.10
N ARG A 46 16.28 18.23 2.16
CA ARG A 46 14.94 18.13 1.57
C ARG A 46 13.81 18.58 2.49
N GLY A 47 14.13 19.20 3.63
CA GLY A 47 13.15 19.76 4.57
C GLY A 47 12.50 18.74 5.52
N GLY A 48 13.03 17.51 5.58
CA GLY A 48 12.60 16.49 6.53
C GLY A 48 13.47 16.44 7.79
N ALA A 49 13.08 15.60 8.75
CA ALA A 49 13.87 15.31 9.93
C ALA A 49 13.95 13.81 10.17
N LEU A 50 15.18 13.26 10.11
CA LEU A 50 15.46 11.87 10.47
C LEU A 50 16.81 11.81 11.16
N SER A 51 16.90 11.07 12.27
CA SER A 51 18.18 10.89 12.96
C SER A 51 18.95 9.70 12.39
N HIS A 52 20.28 9.84 12.33
CA HIS A 52 21.18 8.82 11.79
C HIS A 52 21.05 7.47 12.51
N SER A 53 20.93 7.49 13.84
CA SER A 53 20.75 6.28 14.65
C SER A 53 19.42 5.59 14.36
N TYR A 54 18.35 6.37 14.10
CA TYR A 54 17.04 5.81 13.76
C TYR A 54 17.09 5.12 12.40
N PHE A 55 17.71 5.74 11.40
CA PHE A 55 17.94 5.12 10.09
C PHE A 55 18.77 3.83 10.19
N SER A 56 19.85 3.84 10.98
CA SER A 56 20.65 2.63 11.23
C SER A 56 19.85 1.53 11.95
N ASN A 57 18.95 1.89 12.87
CA ASN A 57 18.08 0.92 13.54
C ASN A 57 17.03 0.31 12.60
N ILE A 58 16.51 1.08 11.64
CA ILE A 58 15.63 0.56 10.58
C ILE A 58 16.37 -0.46 9.71
N LEU A 59 17.58 -0.12 9.24
CA LEU A 59 18.42 -1.05 8.45
C LEU A 59 18.81 -2.31 9.22
N ALA A 60 18.94 -2.23 10.54
CA ALA A 60 19.18 -3.37 11.42
C ALA A 60 17.91 -4.18 11.72
N GLY A 61 16.73 -3.77 11.23
CA GLY A 61 15.44 -4.44 11.50
C GLY A 61 14.92 -4.24 12.92
N LYS A 62 15.51 -3.32 13.70
CA LYS A 62 15.08 -3.04 15.08
C LYS A 62 13.84 -2.17 15.16
N VAL A 63 13.54 -1.44 14.09
CA VAL A 63 12.34 -0.62 13.95
C VAL A 63 11.51 -1.19 12.81
N THR A 64 10.29 -1.60 13.14
CA THR A 64 9.35 -2.21 12.21
C THR A 64 8.14 -1.33 11.93
N HIS A 65 7.66 -0.59 12.93
CA HIS A 65 6.49 0.28 12.86
C HIS A 65 6.84 1.72 13.28
N PRO A 66 7.54 2.48 12.42
CA PRO A 66 7.86 3.88 12.69
C PRO A 66 6.61 4.75 12.51
N SER A 67 6.63 5.97 13.04
CA SER A 67 5.54 6.93 12.82
C SER A 67 5.46 7.39 11.37
N GLU A 68 4.31 7.90 10.95
CA GLU A 68 4.10 8.45 9.61
C GLU A 68 5.09 9.56 9.26
N GLU A 69 5.46 10.40 10.23
CA GLU A 69 6.48 11.45 10.03
C GLU A 69 7.83 10.87 9.62
N ILE A 70 8.21 9.73 10.18
CA ILE A 70 9.45 9.03 9.79
C ILE A 70 9.31 8.39 8.41
N LEU A 71 8.15 7.81 8.08
CA LEU A 71 7.90 7.29 6.73
C LEU A 71 7.98 8.40 5.69
N LYS A 72 7.40 9.58 5.98
CA LYS A 72 7.52 10.79 5.15
C LYS A 72 8.97 11.24 5.01
N ALA A 73 9.74 11.23 6.10
CA ALA A 73 11.15 11.57 6.05
C ALA A 73 11.96 10.59 5.18
N LEU A 74 11.66 9.28 5.24
CA LEU A 74 12.25 8.27 4.34
C LEU A 74 11.86 8.54 2.89
N GLY A 75 10.57 8.78 2.62
CA GLY A 75 10.06 9.13 1.30
C GLY A 75 10.76 10.35 0.71
N LEU A 76 10.90 11.42 1.50
CA LEU A 76 11.66 12.61 1.12
C LEU A 76 13.13 12.29 0.82
N GLY A 77 13.80 11.52 1.68
CA GLY A 77 15.21 11.17 1.52
C GLY A 77 15.51 10.35 0.26
N PHE A 78 14.60 9.43 -0.09
CA PHE A 78 14.72 8.60 -1.29
C PHE A 78 14.07 9.21 -2.54
N GLY A 79 13.21 10.22 -2.39
CA GLY A 79 12.42 10.79 -3.49
C GLY A 79 11.28 9.87 -3.95
N VAL A 80 10.67 9.13 -3.03
CA VAL A 80 9.54 8.20 -3.31
C VAL A 80 8.35 8.51 -2.43
N ASP A 81 7.16 8.04 -2.82
CA ASP A 81 5.98 8.13 -1.97
C ASP A 81 6.19 7.32 -0.68
N TRP A 82 5.90 7.95 0.46
CA TRP A 82 6.14 7.37 1.78
C TRP A 82 5.30 6.11 2.05
N ARG A 83 4.15 5.95 1.36
CA ARG A 83 3.29 4.77 1.47
C ARG A 83 3.96 3.51 0.98
N PHE A 84 4.99 3.62 0.13
CA PHE A 84 5.81 2.49 -0.26
C PHE A 84 6.34 1.72 0.97
N PHE A 85 6.65 2.45 2.05
CA PHE A 85 7.21 1.90 3.28
C PHE A 85 6.17 1.33 4.26
N LYS A 86 4.87 1.61 4.09
CA LYS A 86 3.80 1.04 4.92
C LYS A 86 3.65 -0.46 4.67
N GLU A 87 3.05 -1.19 5.61
CA GLU A 87 2.62 -2.56 5.32
C GLU A 87 1.49 -2.56 4.28
N GLU A 88 1.42 -3.59 3.44
CA GLU A 88 0.39 -3.71 2.41
C GLU A 88 -1.03 -3.66 3.03
N SER A 89 -1.22 -4.33 4.17
CA SER A 89 -2.42 -4.28 5.01
C SER A 89 -2.78 -2.85 5.42
N GLU A 90 -1.82 -2.07 5.91
CA GLU A 90 -2.06 -0.69 6.34
C GLU A 90 -2.42 0.24 5.17
N VAL A 91 -1.94 -0.03 3.96
CA VAL A 91 -2.35 0.72 2.76
C VAL A 91 -3.79 0.35 2.38
N VAL A 92 -4.14 -0.93 2.48
CA VAL A 92 -5.51 -1.40 2.23
C VAL A 92 -6.48 -0.78 3.22
N ASP A 93 -6.14 -0.77 4.51
CA ASP A 93 -6.99 -0.18 5.55
C ASP A 93 -7.24 1.32 5.32
N ASP A 94 -6.19 2.08 4.95
CA ASP A 94 -6.32 3.50 4.61
C ASP A 94 -7.28 3.71 3.40
N VAL A 95 -7.18 2.86 2.38
CA VAL A 95 -8.05 2.92 1.19
C VAL A 95 -9.49 2.58 1.55
N VAL A 96 -9.70 1.53 2.35
CA VAL A 96 -11.04 1.13 2.82
C VAL A 96 -11.66 2.26 3.64
N ALA A 97 -10.91 2.87 4.56
CA ALA A 97 -11.37 4.01 5.34
C ALA A 97 -11.75 5.21 4.44
N GLY A 98 -10.93 5.52 3.42
CA GLY A 98 -11.21 6.57 2.45
C GLY A 98 -12.48 6.32 1.62
N LEU A 99 -12.68 5.09 1.14
CA LEU A 99 -13.88 4.70 0.40
C LEU A 99 -15.14 4.73 1.27
N GLN A 100 -15.04 4.29 2.53
CA GLN A 100 -16.14 4.38 3.50
C GLN A 100 -16.49 5.85 3.80
N PHE A 101 -15.50 6.73 3.93
CA PHE A 101 -15.72 8.16 4.11
C PHE A 101 -16.48 8.78 2.92
N LEU A 102 -16.09 8.45 1.68
CA LEU A 102 -16.80 8.90 0.48
C LEU A 102 -18.23 8.37 0.41
N ALA A 103 -18.45 7.11 0.75
CA ALA A 103 -19.78 6.52 0.78
C ALA A 103 -20.69 7.24 1.79
N LYS A 104 -20.19 7.52 3.01
CA LYS A 104 -20.92 8.24 4.07
C LYS A 104 -21.18 9.72 3.72
N ARG A 105 -20.28 10.35 2.96
CA ARG A 105 -20.52 11.70 2.42
C ARG A 105 -21.67 11.69 1.41
N ARG A 106 -21.75 10.67 0.55
CA ARG A 106 -22.82 10.53 -0.45
C ARG A 106 -24.19 10.25 0.18
N THR A 107 -24.25 9.50 1.28
CA THR A 107 -25.51 9.22 2.00
C THR A 107 -25.98 10.38 2.87
N GLY A 108 -25.21 11.47 2.96
CA GLY A 108 -25.54 12.63 3.78
C GLY A 108 -25.26 12.44 5.27
N GLU A 109 -24.64 11.32 5.67
CA GLU A 109 -24.23 11.06 7.05
C GLU A 109 -23.07 11.98 7.50
N ILE A 110 -22.28 12.48 6.54
CA ILE A 110 -21.26 13.52 6.77
C ILE A 110 -21.77 14.82 6.15
N SER A 111 -22.68 15.49 6.85
CA SER A 111 -23.23 16.78 6.46
C SER A 111 -22.34 17.92 7.00
N GLY A 112 -21.63 18.60 6.09
CA GLY A 112 -21.10 19.95 6.31
C GLY A 112 -20.01 20.13 7.38
N ILE A 113 -18.74 19.95 7.01
CA ILE A 113 -17.75 20.95 7.44
C ILE A 113 -17.98 22.18 6.55
N ALA A 114 -18.49 23.23 7.18
CA ALA A 114 -18.89 24.48 6.54
C ALA A 114 -17.74 25.07 5.69
N GLY A 115 -18.14 25.62 4.55
CA GLY A 115 -17.23 26.12 3.54
C GLY A 115 -16.32 27.24 4.03
N ARG A 116 -15.02 27.07 3.79
CA ARG A 116 -14.22 28.08 3.09
C ARG A 116 -12.92 27.44 2.59
N GLY A 117 -12.83 27.23 1.28
CA GLY A 117 -11.57 27.02 0.56
C GLY A 117 -10.96 25.63 0.64
N VAL A 118 -11.43 24.70 -0.19
CA VAL A 118 -10.60 23.58 -0.67
C VAL A 118 -10.99 23.31 -2.12
N ASP A 119 -10.51 24.17 -3.00
CA ASP A 119 -10.32 23.78 -4.39
C ASP A 119 -9.16 22.76 -4.39
N ASP A 120 -9.32 21.65 -5.11
CA ASP A 120 -8.25 20.72 -5.53
C ASP A 120 -7.83 19.52 -4.63
N ALA A 121 -8.69 19.02 -3.72
CA ALA A 121 -8.40 17.79 -2.94
C ALA A 121 -9.44 16.66 -3.14
N GLY A 122 -10.07 16.60 -4.30
CA GLY A 122 -10.94 15.48 -4.70
C GLY A 122 -10.13 14.37 -5.37
N LEU A 123 -10.55 13.11 -5.19
CA LEU A 123 -10.05 12.03 -6.03
C LEU A 123 -10.53 12.26 -7.47
N PRO A 124 -9.65 12.18 -8.49
CA PRO A 124 -10.03 12.29 -9.89
C PRO A 124 -11.15 11.30 -10.23
N ALA A 125 -12.07 11.69 -11.10
CA ALA A 125 -13.23 10.89 -11.48
C ALA A 125 -12.81 9.50 -12.00
N GLU A 126 -11.67 9.44 -12.67
CA GLU A 126 -11.06 8.23 -13.23
C GLU A 126 -10.64 7.25 -12.12
N LEU A 127 -10.13 7.76 -10.99
CA LEU A 127 -9.73 6.91 -9.86
C LEU A 127 -10.95 6.35 -9.11
N LEU A 128 -12.03 7.13 -9.06
CA LEU A 128 -13.30 6.69 -8.48
C LEU A 128 -13.97 5.61 -9.32
N GLU A 129 -14.00 5.78 -10.64
CA GLU A 129 -14.53 4.79 -11.58
C GLU A 129 -13.72 3.48 -11.52
N PHE A 130 -12.39 3.58 -11.41
CA PHE A 130 -11.53 2.41 -11.22
C PHE A 130 -11.79 1.70 -9.88
N ALA A 131 -11.93 2.44 -8.78
CA ALA A 131 -12.29 1.83 -7.49
C ALA A 131 -13.67 1.14 -7.55
N LEU A 132 -14.63 1.74 -8.27
CA LEU A 132 -15.95 1.15 -8.49
C LEU A 132 -15.91 -0.09 -9.39
N SER A 133 -15.00 -0.17 -10.36
CA SER A 133 -14.86 -1.37 -11.20
C SER A 133 -14.30 -2.55 -10.41
N LEU A 134 -13.30 -2.33 -9.57
CA LEU A 134 -12.72 -3.37 -8.70
C LEU A 134 -13.75 -3.94 -7.71
N LEU A 135 -14.58 -3.07 -7.12
CA LEU A 135 -15.67 -3.47 -6.23
C LEU A 135 -16.77 -4.29 -6.94
N LYS A 136 -17.04 -3.99 -8.23
CA LYS A 136 -18.00 -4.75 -9.04
C LYS A 136 -17.48 -6.14 -9.38
N GLU A 137 -16.20 -6.26 -9.71
CA GLU A 137 -15.54 -7.57 -9.96
C GLU A 137 -15.54 -8.43 -8.70
N ALA A 138 -15.15 -7.88 -7.55
CA ALA A 138 -15.16 -8.61 -6.27
C ALA A 138 -16.56 -9.08 -5.83
N ARG A 139 -17.63 -8.40 -6.28
CA ARG A 139 -19.03 -8.80 -6.03
C ARG A 139 -19.52 -9.83 -7.03
N ALA A 140 -18.98 -9.83 -8.26
CA ALA A 140 -19.32 -10.80 -9.30
C ALA A 140 -18.72 -12.19 -8.97
N ASP A 141 -17.60 -12.24 -8.26
CA ASP A 141 -16.92 -13.47 -7.83
C ASP A 141 -17.42 -14.01 -6.46
N GLY A 142 -18.60 -13.57 -6.00
CA GLY A 142 -19.26 -14.15 -4.82
C GLY A 142 -19.56 -15.65 -5.00
N PRO A 143 -19.46 -16.47 -3.94
CA PRO A 143 -19.43 -17.92 -4.05
C PRO A 143 -20.66 -18.44 -4.79
N THR A 144 -20.44 -19.20 -5.86
CA THR A 144 -21.41 -20.16 -6.37
C THR A 144 -21.72 -21.15 -5.25
N THR A 145 -22.73 -20.84 -4.44
CA THR A 145 -23.45 -21.82 -3.64
C THR A 145 -24.10 -22.81 -4.61
N PRO A 146 -23.77 -24.11 -4.54
CA PRO A 146 -24.64 -25.12 -5.11
C PRO A 146 -25.80 -25.28 -4.12
N ASP A 147 -26.85 -24.48 -4.30
CA ASP A 147 -28.15 -24.82 -3.70
C ASP A 147 -28.65 -26.11 -4.39
N GLY A 148 -28.79 -27.19 -3.60
CA GLY A 148 -29.69 -28.30 -3.94
C GLY A 148 -31.16 -27.85 -3.89
N PRO A 149 -32.17 -28.73 -3.86
CA PRO A 149 -32.18 -30.20 -3.89
C PRO A 149 -33.11 -30.76 -5.00
N THR A 150 -32.95 -32.02 -5.42
CA THR A 150 -34.03 -32.72 -6.15
C THR A 150 -34.40 -34.00 -5.43
N SER A 151 -35.50 -33.90 -4.71
CA SER A 151 -36.29 -34.99 -4.17
C SER A 151 -36.51 -36.08 -5.23
N THR A 152 -36.11 -37.31 -4.93
CA THR A 152 -36.58 -38.49 -5.66
C THR A 152 -37.99 -38.79 -5.19
N PRO A 153 -39.01 -38.79 -6.07
CA PRO A 153 -40.34 -39.26 -5.69
C PRO A 153 -40.35 -40.79 -5.71
N GLU A 154 -40.96 -41.38 -4.68
CA GLU A 154 -41.51 -42.72 -4.72
C GLU A 154 -42.44 -42.88 -5.94
N GLN A 155 -42.29 -43.95 -6.72
CA GLN A 155 -43.41 -44.66 -7.37
C GLN A 155 -43.07 -46.15 -7.52
N GLY A 156 -44.00 -47.00 -7.09
CA GLY A 156 -43.95 -48.45 -7.25
C GLY A 156 -44.63 -48.96 -8.53
N VAL A 157 -44.70 -50.30 -8.60
CA VAL A 157 -45.49 -51.15 -9.51
C VAL A 157 -44.94 -51.28 -10.95
N HIS A 158 -44.25 -52.39 -11.23
CA HIS A 158 -44.88 -53.55 -11.87
C HIS A 158 -44.04 -54.83 -11.74
#